data_AF-A0A383CQJ3-F1
#
_entry.id   AF-A0A383CQJ3-F1
#
_cell.length_a   1.000
_cell.length_b   1.000
_cell.length_c   1.000
_cell.angle_alpha   90.00
_cell.angle_beta   90.00
_cell.angle_gamma   90.00
#
_symmetry.space_group_name_H-M   'P 1'
#
loop_
_entity.id
_entity.type
_entity.pdbx_description
1 polymer ?
#
loop_
_entity_poly.entity_id
_entity_poly.type
_entity_poly.pdbx_seq_one_letter_code
_entity_poly.pdbx_strand_id
1 'polypeptide(L)' 'MTVLVTGASGFIGKRLCKRLDQRNIPVRAVLRNEDDKFKEVVLCDFEKEDLANEAYHDVDTIFHLAGCTH' A
#
# COMPACT_ATOMS: atom_id res chain seq x y z
N MET A 1 3.65 13.95 -5.28
CA MET A 1 2.67 12.92 -5.66
C MET A 1 3.03 11.62 -4.98
N THR A 2 2.35 11.26 -3.90
CA THR A 2 2.52 10.01 -3.17
C THR A 2 1.26 9.16 -3.31
N VAL A 3 1.45 7.87 -3.52
CA VAL A 3 0.36 6.92 -3.70
C VAL A 3 0.31 5.95 -2.53
N LEU A 4 -0.86 5.83 -1.89
CA LEU A 4 -1.13 4.78 -0.91
C LEU A 4 -1.71 3.55 -1.62
N VAL A 5 -1.14 2.38 -1.39
CA VAL A 5 -1.60 1.12 -1.98
C VAL A 5 -1.92 0.12 -0.88
N THR A 6 -3.20 -0.26 -0.74
CA THR A 6 -3.58 -1.42 0.08
C THR A 6 -3.45 -2.70 -0.75
N GLY A 7 -3.17 -3.84 -0.11
CA GLY A 7 -2.92 -5.08 -0.85
C GLY A 7 -1.67 -5.01 -1.74
N ALA A 8 -0.70 -4.16 -1.38
CA ALA A 8 0.50 -3.87 -2.19
C ALA A 8 1.36 -5.11 -2.47
N SER A 9 1.41 -6.09 -1.55
CA SER A 9 2.12 -7.36 -1.74
C SER A 9 1.30 -8.43 -2.49
N GLY A 10 0.04 -8.15 -2.80
CA GLY A 10 -0.88 -9.05 -3.49
C GLY A 10 -0.58 -9.22 -4.99
N PHE A 11 -1.36 -10.08 -5.66
CA PHE A 11 -1.14 -10.43 -7.08
C PHE A 11 -1.17 -9.21 -8.03
N ILE A 12 -2.17 -8.33 -7.86
CA ILE A 12 -2.31 -7.09 -8.63
C ILE A 12 -1.39 -6.00 -8.05
N GLY A 13 -1.39 -5.85 -6.72
CA GLY A 13 -0.60 -4.84 -6.01
C GLY A 13 0.87 -4.84 -6.39
N LYS A 14 1.53 -6.01 -6.42
CA LYS A 14 2.97 -6.09 -6.76
C LYS A 14 3.27 -5.57 -8.18
N ARG A 15 2.35 -5.78 -9.13
CA ARG A 15 2.50 -5.31 -10.52
C ARG A 15 2.28 -3.81 -10.59
N LEU A 16 1.28 -3.28 -9.88
CA LEU A 16 1.05 -1.85 -9.76
C LEU A 16 2.26 -1.16 -9.13
N CYS A 17 2.72 -1.60 -7.97
CA CYS A 17 3.87 -1.03 -7.26
C CYS A 17 5.13 -1.03 -8.13
N LYS A 18 5.39 -2.12 -8.87
CA LYS A 18 6.50 -2.17 -9.84
C LYS A 18 6.36 -1.10 -10.94
N ARG A 19 5.15 -0.87 -11.46
CA ARG A 19 4.92 0.17 -12.49
C ARG A 19 5.03 1.58 -11.93
N LEU A 20 4.63 1.80 -10.68
CA LEU A 20 4.76 3.10 -9.99
C LEU A 20 6.24 3.41 -9.72
N ASP A 21 7.00 2.43 -9.23
CA ASP A 21 8.44 2.57 -9.00
C ASP A 21 9.21 2.87 -10.30
N GLN A 22 8.89 2.17 -11.40
CA GLN A 22 9.44 2.46 -12.73
C GLN A 22 9.15 3.89 -13.24
N ARG A 23 8.13 4.55 -12.69
CA ARG A 23 7.77 5.94 -13.01
C ARG A 23 8.29 6.93 -11.97
N ASN A 24 9.10 6.48 -11.01
CA ASN A 24 9.57 7.25 -9.87
C ASN A 24 8.42 7.89 -9.06
N ILE A 25 7.29 7.18 -8.94
CA ILE A 25 6.17 7.60 -8.10
C ILE A 25 6.32 6.93 -6.72
N PRO A 26 6.49 7.70 -5.63
CA PRO A 26 6.54 7.17 -4.27
C PRO A 26 5.30 6.35 -3.91
N VAL A 27 5.53 5.19 -3.28
CA VAL A 27 4.49 4.27 -2.82
C VAL A 27 4.58 4.13 -1.31
N ARG A 28 3.49 4.46 -0.62
CA ARG A 28 3.22 4.07 0.76
C ARG A 28 2.42 2.76 0.74
N ALA A 29 3.05 1.66 1.12
CA ALA A 29 2.43 0.34 1.08
C ALA A 29 1.71 0.02 2.39
N VAL A 30 0.43 -0.35 2.33
CA VAL A 30 -0.30 -0.87 3.50
C VAL A 30 -0.22 -2.39 3.49
N LEU A 31 0.42 -2.95 4.52
CA LEU A 31 0.75 -4.37 4.64
C LEU A 31 0.30 -4.93 6.00
N ARG A 32 0.10 -6.25 6.08
CA ARG A 32 -0.15 -6.94 7.36
C ARG A 32 1.13 -7.31 8.11
N ASN A 33 2.25 -7.42 7.39
CA ASN A 33 3.57 -7.76 7.93
C ASN A 33 4.62 -6.90 7.23
N GLU A 34 5.79 -6.75 7.83
CA GLU A 34 6.92 -6.05 7.20
C GLU A 34 7.39 -6.75 5.91
N ASP A 35 7.86 -5.97 4.95
CA ASP A 35 8.44 -6.43 3.68
C ASP A 35 9.50 -5.41 3.23
N ASP A 36 10.76 -5.84 3.19
CA ASP A 36 11.95 -5.03 2.90
C ASP A 36 12.01 -4.50 1.46
N LYS A 37 11.11 -4.97 0.58
CA LYS A 37 10.99 -4.48 -0.79
C LYS A 37 10.32 -3.12 -0.89
N PHE A 38 9.63 -2.67 0.14
CA PHE A 38 8.93 -1.39 0.17
C PHE A 38 9.71 -0.38 0.99
N LYS A 39 9.92 0.82 0.43
CA LYS A 39 10.65 1.90 1.09
C LYS A 39 9.85 2.56 2.23
N GLU A 40 8.53 2.54 2.11
CA GLU A 40 7.60 3.12 3.08
C GLU A 40 6.44 2.14 3.29
N VAL A 41 6.27 1.70 4.53
CA VAL A 41 5.28 0.70 4.94
C VAL A 41 4.44 1.25 6.08
N VAL A 42 3.13 1.06 5.98
CA VAL A 42 2.19 1.21 7.09
C VAL A 42 1.63 -0.17 7.40
N LEU A 43 1.82 -0.63 8.64
CA LEU A 43 1.24 -1.88 9.10
C LEU A 43 -0.23 -1.66 9.48
N CYS A 44 -1.11 -2.48 8.91
CA CYS A 44 -2.52 -2.48 9.24
C CYS A 44 -3.13 -3.83 8.86
N ASP A 45 -3.82 -4.44 9.82
CA ASP A 45 -4.70 -5.57 9.57
C ASP A 45 -6.16 -5.10 9.55
N PHE A 46 -6.70 -4.89 8.35
CA PHE A 46 -8.08 -4.43 8.15
C PHE A 46 -9.16 -5.35 8.76
N GLU A 47 -8.82 -6.58 9.16
CA GLU A 47 -9.73 -7.45 9.91
C GLU A 47 -9.81 -7.12 11.41
N LYS A 48 -8.84 -6.35 11.93
CA LYS A 48 -8.67 -6.07 13.36
C LYS A 48 -8.77 -4.59 13.70
N GLU A 49 -8.35 -3.72 12.78
CA GLU A 49 -8.24 -2.28 13.04
C GLU A 49 -8.47 -1.46 11.77
N ASP A 50 -8.84 -0.20 11.98
CA ASP A 50 -8.88 0.80 10.91
C ASP A 50 -7.49 1.31 10.60
N LEU A 51 -7.30 1.78 9.36
CA LEU A 51 -6.03 2.41 8.97
C LEU A 51 -5.87 3.75 9.68
N ALA A 52 -4.73 3.93 10.34
CA ALA A 52 -4.39 5.15 11.06
C ALA A 52 -4.46 6.39 10.15
N ASN A 53 -4.99 7.51 10.67
CA ASN A 53 -5.22 8.73 9.88
C ASN A 53 -3.92 9.29 9.28
N GLU A 54 -2.80 9.09 9.98
CA GLU A 54 -1.46 9.49 9.59
C GLU A 54 -1.03 8.81 8.27
N ALA A 55 -1.58 7.63 7.97
CA ALA A 55 -1.32 6.95 6.71
C ALA A 55 -1.81 7.73 5.49
N TYR A 56 -2.74 8.67 5.66
CA TYR A 56 -3.29 9.50 4.58
C TYR A 56 -2.56 10.83 4.40
N HIS A 57 -1.63 11.21 5.29
CA HIS A 57 -0.90 12.47 5.19
C HIS A 57 -0.07 12.55 3.90
N ASP A 58 -0.20 13.65 3.16
CA ASP A 58 0.49 13.89 1.88
C ASP A 58 0.26 12.81 0.80
N VAL A 59 -0.86 12.09 0.88
CA VAL A 59 -1.28 11.12 -0.14
C VAL A 59 -2.18 11.80 -1.17
N ASP A 60 -1.78 11.74 -2.45
CA ASP A 60 -2.54 12.31 -3.56
C ASP A 60 -3.53 11.30 -4.17
N THR A 61 -3.25 10.00 -4.04
CA THR A 61 -4.08 8.95 -4.66
C THR A 61 -4.04 7.66 -3.82
N ILE A 62 -5.19 7.01 -3.71
CA ILE A 62 -5.34 5.73 -3.02
C ILE A 62 -5.74 4.66 -4.05
N PHE A 63 -4.97 3.58 -4.11
CA PHE A 63 -5.39 2.33 -4.75
C PHE A 63 -5.75 1.33 -3.67
N HIS A 64 -7.05 1.02 -3.53
CA HIS A 64 -7.51 -0.01 -2.61
C HIS A 64 -7.55 -1.37 -3.32
N LEU A 65 -6.52 -2.21 -3.12
CA LEU A 65 -6.44 -3.56 -3.69
C LEU A 65 -6.41 -4.66 -2.63
N ALA A 66 -6.56 -4.30 -1.36
CA ALA A 66 -6.88 -5.25 -0.30
C ALA A 66 -8.28 -5.81 -0.57
N GLY A 67 -8.41 -7.13 -0.52
CA GLY A 67 -9.67 -7.82 -0.68
C GLY A 67 -9.60 -9.17 0.01
N CYS A 68 -10.69 -9.57 0.64
CA CYS A 68 -10.86 -10.91 1.16
C CYS A 68 -11.42 -11.80 0.04
N THR A 69 -10.62 -12.76 -0.43
CA THR A 69 -11.05 -13.76 -1.41
C THR A 69 -11.23 -15.09 -0.69
N HIS A 70 -12.33 -15.78 -0.97
CA HIS A 70 -12.72 -17.05 -0.33
C HIS A 70 -11.76 -18.19 -0.66
#